data_AF-A0A2V8VXB1-F1
#
_entry.id   AF-A0A2V8VXB1-F1
#
_cell.length_a   1.000
_cell.length_b   1.000
_cell.length_c   1.000
_cell.angle_alpha   90.00
_cell.angle_beta   90.00
_cell.angle_gamma   90.00
#
_symmetry.space_group_name_H-M   'P 1'
#
loop_
_entity.id
_entity.type
_entity.pdbx_description
1 polymer ?
#
loop_
_entity_poly.entity_id
_entity_poly.type
_entity_poly.pdbx_seq_one_letter_code
_entity_poly.pdbx_strand_id
1 'polypeptide(L)'
;ANLGVSLIERAALDGLCRVAGEPLHRMVATNRLGLRLGEIYAELGGAQPRDLLPAAPLPSCFVRHTVGLGDALTPADIPPGERVDDGLPQDLES
;
A
#
# COMPACT_ATOMS: atom_id res chain seq x y z
N ALA A 1 -10.48 -7.47 -10.90
CA ALA A 1 -11.55 -6.47 -10.97
C ALA A 1 -11.84 -5.92 -9.57
N ASN A 2 -11.31 -4.74 -9.23
CA ASN A 2 -11.72 -3.90 -8.09
C ASN A 2 -10.98 -2.55 -8.09
N LEU A 3 -10.61 -2.02 -9.26
CA LEU A 3 -9.78 -0.81 -9.36
C LEU A 3 -10.50 0.48 -8.89
N GLY A 4 -11.81 0.40 -8.60
CA GLY A 4 -12.63 1.55 -8.19
C GLY A 4 -13.08 1.54 -6.73
N VAL A 5 -12.84 0.47 -5.95
CA VAL A 5 -13.20 0.50 -4.53
C VAL A 5 -12.25 1.47 -3.84
N SER A 6 -12.78 2.35 -2.98
CA SER A 6 -12.07 3.43 -2.29
C SER A 6 -11.72 4.72 -3.07
N LEU A 7 -12.16 4.93 -4.32
CA LEU A 7 -11.79 6.16 -5.06
C LEU A 7 -12.25 7.44 -4.34
N ILE A 8 -13.46 7.43 -3.79
CA ILE A 8 -14.02 8.58 -3.05
C ILE A 8 -13.27 8.78 -1.74
N GLU A 9 -12.98 7.72 -1.01
CA GLU A 9 -12.23 7.73 0.24
C GLU A 9 -10.80 8.26 0.02
N ARG A 10 -10.15 7.87 -1.08
CA ARG A 10 -8.84 8.39 -1.49
C ARG A 10 -8.92 9.88 -1.81
N ALA A 11 -9.93 10.32 -2.55
CA ALA A 11 -10.13 11.74 -2.85
C ALA A 11 -10.40 12.56 -1.58
N ALA A 12 -11.16 12.01 -0.62
CA ALA A 12 -11.41 12.64 0.66
C ALA A 12 -10.13 12.75 1.51
N LEU A 13 -9.32 11.69 1.60
CA LEU A 13 -8.02 11.71 2.29
C LEU A 13 -7.05 12.71 1.66
N ASP A 14 -7.00 12.75 0.33
CA ASP A 14 -6.17 13.68 -0.43
C ASP A 14 -6.60 15.14 -0.18
N GLY A 15 -7.91 15.41 -0.22
CA GLY A 15 -8.47 16.72 0.16
C GLY A 15 -8.13 17.12 1.59
N LEU A 16 -8.24 16.20 2.54
CA LEU A 16 -7.87 16.42 3.94
C LEU A 16 -6.38 16.75 4.10
N CYS A 17 -5.50 16.01 3.43
CA CYS A 17 -4.06 16.27 3.43
C CYS A 17 -3.76 17.68 2.90
N ARG A 18 -4.40 18.08 1.79
CA ARG A 18 -4.22 19.42 1.22
C ARG A 18 -4.67 20.53 2.15
N VAL A 19 -5.85 20.40 2.76
CA VAL A 19 -6.36 21.40 3.72
C VAL A 19 -5.47 21.48 4.97
N ALA A 20 -4.96 20.36 5.44
CA ALA A 20 -4.06 20.31 6.61
C ALA A 20 -2.62 20.78 6.30
N GLY A 21 -2.23 20.86 5.03
CA GLY A 21 -0.84 21.12 4.64
C GLY A 21 0.15 20.04 5.11
N GLU A 22 -0.34 18.82 5.34
CA GLU A 22 0.47 17.70 5.82
C GLU A 22 0.41 16.52 4.83
N PRO A 23 1.54 15.85 4.54
CA PRO A 23 1.54 14.67 3.69
C PRO A 23 0.88 13.47 4.41
N LEU A 24 0.30 12.55 3.63
CA LEU A 24 -0.46 11.41 4.14
C LEU A 24 0.29 10.59 5.20
N HIS A 25 1.58 10.30 4.98
CA HIS A 25 2.37 9.50 5.92
C HIS A 25 2.41 10.12 7.32
N ARG A 26 2.44 11.45 7.41
CA ARG A 26 2.42 12.17 8.69
C ARG A 26 1.04 12.10 9.33
N MET A 27 -0.02 12.29 8.54
CA MET A 27 -1.39 12.18 9.04
C MET A 27 -1.68 10.79 9.62
N VAL A 28 -1.21 9.73 8.96
CA VAL A 28 -1.35 8.35 9.45
C VAL A 28 -0.48 8.12 10.69
N ALA A 29 0.82 8.40 10.65
CA ALA A 29 1.74 8.13 11.77
C ALA A 29 1.38 8.91 13.05
N THR A 30 0.82 10.11 12.91
CA THR A 30 0.33 10.92 14.04
C THR A 30 -1.12 10.63 14.41
N ASN A 31 -1.75 9.65 13.75
CA ASN A 31 -3.13 9.24 13.94
C ASN A 31 -4.16 10.38 13.83
N ARG A 32 -3.89 11.38 12.97
CA ARG A 32 -4.83 12.49 12.70
C ARG A 32 -6.14 12.04 12.08
N LEU A 33 -6.16 10.82 11.51
CA LEU A 33 -7.34 10.20 10.91
C LEU A 33 -8.26 9.53 11.95
N GLY A 34 -7.84 9.42 13.21
CA GLY A 34 -8.62 8.79 14.27
C GLY A 34 -8.76 7.27 14.11
N LEU A 35 -7.73 6.60 13.59
CA LEU A 35 -7.69 5.16 13.44
C LEU A 35 -7.77 4.48 14.80
N ARG A 36 -8.75 3.58 14.94
CA ARG A 36 -8.93 2.71 16.11
C ARG A 36 -8.53 1.29 15.71
N LEU A 37 -7.25 0.97 15.84
CA LEU A 37 -6.69 -0.30 15.32
C LEU A 37 -7.31 -1.53 15.99
N GLY A 38 -7.72 -1.39 17.26
CA GLY A 38 -8.40 -2.43 18.03
C GLY A 38 -9.83 -2.79 17.59
N GLU A 39 -10.46 -2.04 16.68
CA GLU A 39 -11.85 -2.30 16.27
C GLU A 39 -12.00 -3.59 15.45
N ILE A 40 -10.97 -3.94 14.67
CA ILE A 40 -10.96 -5.15 13.84
C ILE A 40 -10.10 -6.23 14.50
N TYR A 41 -8.92 -5.86 15.01
CA TYR A 41 -7.96 -6.78 15.62
C TYR A 41 -7.65 -6.32 17.03
N ALA A 42 -8.24 -7.00 18.02
CA ALA A 42 -8.17 -6.60 19.42
C ALA A 42 -6.73 -6.49 19.95
N GLU A 43 -5.82 -7.33 19.45
CA GLU A 43 -4.39 -7.31 19.79
C GLU A 43 -3.70 -5.98 19.44
N LEU A 44 -4.26 -5.18 18.51
CA LEU A 44 -3.74 -3.86 18.14
C LEU A 44 -4.30 -2.73 19.01
N GLY A 45 -5.17 -3.02 19.99
CA GLY A 45 -5.89 -1.99 20.76
C GLY A 45 -4.99 -1.04 21.56
N GLY A 46 -3.78 -1.47 21.93
CA GLY A 46 -2.81 -0.63 22.64
C GLY A 46 -1.84 0.13 21.73
N ALA A 47 -1.79 -0.20 20.43
CA ALA A 47 -0.83 0.36 19.50
C ALA A 47 -1.35 1.66 18.86
N GLN A 48 -0.44 2.58 18.58
CA GLN A 48 -0.65 3.69 17.66
C GLN A 48 -0.03 3.36 16.30
N PRO A 49 -0.51 3.98 15.21
CA PRO A 49 0.08 3.77 13.88
C PRO A 49 1.60 3.96 13.83
N ARG A 50 2.15 4.95 14.55
CA ARG A 50 3.60 5.18 14.64
C ARG A 50 4.40 4.04 15.25
N ASP A 51 3.78 3.21 16.09
CA ASP A 51 4.46 2.09 16.74
C ASP A 51 4.72 0.96 15.73
N LEU A 52 3.97 0.97 14.62
CA LEU A 52 3.94 -0.07 13.60
C LEU A 52 4.51 0.40 12.24
N LEU A 53 4.81 1.69 12.11
CA LEU A 53 5.27 2.31 10.86
C LEU A 53 6.71 2.80 10.97
N PRO A 54 7.48 2.79 9.87
CA PRO A 54 8.78 3.47 9.82
C PRO A 54 8.65 4.97 10.12
N ALA A 55 9.71 5.56 10.68
CA ALA A 55 9.74 6.99 11.02
C ALA A 55 9.60 7.91 9.80
N ALA A 56 10.05 7.46 8.62
CA ALA A 56 9.94 8.18 7.36
C ALA A 56 9.65 7.20 6.20
N PRO A 57 8.94 7.67 5.14
CA PRO A 57 8.79 6.90 3.91
C PRO A 57 10.14 6.64 3.24
N LEU A 58 10.20 5.63 2.36
CA LEU A 58 11.35 5.43 1.48
C LEU A 58 11.51 6.63 0.53
N PRO A 59 12.75 7.06 0.22
CA PRO A 59 13.00 8.18 -0.68
C PRO A 59 12.70 7.83 -2.15
N SER A 60 12.62 6.55 -2.49
CA SER A 60 12.30 6.03 -3.81
C SER A 60 11.62 4.67 -3.71
N CYS A 61 10.86 4.30 -4.73
CA CYS A 61 10.33 2.95 -4.92
C CYS A 61 10.37 2.58 -6.41
N PHE A 62 10.43 1.27 -6.68
CA PHE A 62 10.28 0.77 -8.04
C PHE A 62 8.79 0.77 -8.40
N VAL A 63 8.44 1.37 -9.53
CA VAL A 63 7.07 1.34 -10.06
C VAL A 63 6.92 0.11 -10.94
N ARG A 64 6.29 -0.93 -10.41
CA ARG A 64 5.90 -2.15 -11.13
C ARG A 64 4.43 -2.43 -10.94
N HIS A 65 3.85 -3.23 -11.84
CA HIS A 65 2.54 -3.80 -11.57
C HIS A 65 2.68 -4.74 -10.37
N THR A 66 1.67 -4.77 -9.51
CA THR A 66 1.61 -5.73 -8.41
C THR A 66 1.18 -7.07 -8.99
N VAL A 67 1.86 -8.16 -8.64
CA VAL A 67 1.38 -9.51 -8.96
C VAL A 67 0.07 -9.72 -8.22
N GLY A 68 -1.02 -9.72 -8.96
CA GLY A 68 -2.39 -9.84 -8.49
C GLY A 68 -3.04 -11.12 -8.99
N LEU A 69 -4.34 -11.23 -8.73
CA LEU A 69 -5.12 -12.45 -8.99
C LEU A 69 -5.15 -12.89 -10.47
N GLY A 70 -4.88 -11.98 -11.40
CA GLY A 70 -4.88 -12.27 -12.84
C GLY A 70 -3.49 -12.46 -13.43
N ASP A 71 -2.44 -12.32 -12.63
CA ASP A 71 -1.06 -12.41 -13.10
C ASP A 71 -0.54 -13.86 -13.01
N ALA A 72 0.64 -14.09 -13.57
CA ALA A 72 1.28 -15.39 -13.56
C ALA A 72 1.40 -15.95 -12.13
N LEU A 73 1.05 -17.22 -11.94
CA LEU A 73 1.24 -17.87 -10.65
C LEU A 73 2.65 -18.44 -10.54
N THR A 74 3.15 -19.01 -11.64
CA THR A 74 4.46 -19.64 -11.72
C THR A 74 5.30 -19.01 -12.85
N PRO A 75 6.64 -19.17 -12.83
CA PRO A 75 7.51 -18.69 -13.91
C PRO A 75 7.19 -19.31 -15.29
N ALA A 76 6.52 -20.47 -15.32
CA ALA A 76 6.10 -21.13 -16.55
C ALA A 76 4.92 -20.42 -17.24
N ASP A 77 4.14 -19.65 -16.48
CA ASP A 77 2.99 -18.89 -16.98
C ASP A 77 3.41 -17.59 -17.69
N ILE A 78 4.68 -17.20 -17.60
CA ILE A 78 5.22 -15.99 -18.24
C ILE A 78 5.85 -16.35 -19.60
N PRO A 79 5.26 -15.89 -20.72
CA PRO A 79 5.81 -16.12 -22.05
C PRO A 79 7.25 -15.61 -22.17
N PRO A 80 8.15 -16.31 -22.90
CA PRO A 80 9.55 -15.90 -22.99
C PRO A 80 9.78 -14.45 -23.47
N GLY A 81 8.91 -13.94 -24.35
CA GLY A 81 8.97 -12.56 -24.85
C GLY A 81 8.44 -11.49 -23.89
N GLU A 82 7.78 -11.90 -22.80
CA GLU A 82 7.20 -11.01 -21.79
C GLU A 82 8.05 -10.96 -20.50
N ARG A 83 9.05 -11.84 -20.38
CA ARG A 83 9.96 -11.88 -19.22
C ARG A 83 10.83 -10.63 -19.16
N VAL A 84 10.83 -9.99 -18.00
CA VAL A 84 11.68 -8.84 -17.70
C VAL A 84 12.91 -9.26 -16.88
N ASP A 85 14.08 -8.68 -17.16
CA ASP A 85 15.36 -8.95 -16.47
C ASP A 85 15.76 -7.78 -15.57
N ASP A 86 14.90 -7.45 -14.60
CA ASP A 86 15.13 -6.37 -13.63
C ASP A 86 15.36 -6.88 -12.20
N GLY A 87 15.38 -8.21 -12.02
CA GLY A 87 15.57 -8.86 -10.73
C GLY A 87 14.36 -8.78 -9.79
N LEU A 88 13.18 -8.39 -10.27
CA LEU A 88 11.95 -8.37 -9.47
C LEU A 88 11.00 -9.52 -9.88
N PRO A 89 10.20 -10.07 -8.93
CA PRO A 89 9.20 -11.08 -9.24
C PRO A 89 8.16 -10.59 -10.26
N GLN A 90 7.81 -11.47 -11.20
CA GLN A 90 6.73 -11.28 -12.20
C GLN A 90 5.59 -12.29 -12.04
N ASP A 91 5.77 -13.24 -11.11
CA ASP A 91 4.80 -14.25 -10.73
C ASP A 91 4.72 -14.33 -9.20
N LEU A 92 3.80 -15.14 -8.70
CA LEU A 92 3.52 -15.24 -7.28
C LEU A 92 4.57 -16.07 -6.50
N GLU A 93 5.26 -17.00 -7.16
CA GLU A 93 6.15 -17.97 -6.52
C GLU A 93 7.63 -17.53 -6.48
N SER A 94 8.00 -16.49 -7.24
CA SER A 94 9.37 -15.95 -7.32
C SER A 94 9.78 -14.99 -6.19
#